data_AF-A0A7E5VBK9-F1
#
_entry.id   AF-A0A7E5VBK9-F1
#
_cell.length_a   1.000
_cell.length_b   1.000
_cell.length_c   1.000
_cell.angle_alpha   90.00
_cell.angle_beta   90.00
_cell.angle_gamma   90.00
#
_symmetry.space_group_name_H-M   'P 1'
#
loop_
_entity.id
_entity.type
_entity.pdbx_description
1 polymer ?
#
loop_
_entity_poly.entity_id
_entity_poly.type
_entity_poly.pdbx_seq_one_letter_code
_entity_poly.pdbx_strand_id
1 'polypeptide(L)'
;MLRSLSRNANVIMKRTTVKKRDGTVLNLCFFDLPKDRIEDLVEFQMNNFVRYELTFRISGLPDSKEALLEYRDILRNKLSDPSAFTFICCEERDNQVLPKIIASDSMRLIKRGEPDKDDMLTNFKTKEVKNYFRILRDWNNLYPVPDLMKKYNLEYFFDGQGTAVHHDYKGNGIVYHKMVLR
;
A
#
# COMPACT_ATOMS: atom_id res chain seq x y z
N MET A 1 1.24 24.36 -4.58
CA MET A 1 1.89 24.80 -3.32
C MET A 1 2.22 23.54 -2.52
N LEU A 2 3.33 22.88 -2.86
CA LEU A 2 3.78 21.64 -2.22
C LEU A 2 4.31 22.00 -0.84
N ARG A 3 3.59 21.61 0.22
CA ARG A 3 4.07 21.78 1.59
C ARG A 3 5.37 21.00 1.72
N SER A 4 6.47 21.71 1.95
CA SER A 4 7.70 21.16 2.50
C SER A 4 7.39 20.67 3.91
N LEU A 5 6.90 19.44 4.03
CA LEU A 5 6.68 18.81 5.33
C LEU A 5 8.03 18.36 5.89
N SER A 6 8.46 19.06 6.95
CA SER A 6 9.55 18.64 7.81
C SER A 6 9.28 17.21 8.29
N ARG A 7 10.17 16.27 7.91
CA ARG A 7 10.04 14.81 8.04
C ARG A 7 10.18 14.25 9.47
N ASN A 8 9.74 14.95 10.51
CA ASN A 8 10.04 14.55 11.91
C ASN A 8 8.84 14.54 12.88
N ALA A 9 7.59 14.47 12.42
CA ALA A 9 6.46 14.24 13.32
C ALA A 9 5.50 13.20 12.73
N ASN A 10 5.05 12.25 13.57
CA ASN A 10 3.93 11.35 13.31
C ASN A 10 2.64 12.17 13.21
N VAL A 11 2.42 12.85 12.09
CA VAL A 11 1.25 13.70 11.90
C VAL A 11 0.05 12.81 11.66
N ILE A 12 -0.91 12.87 12.60
CA ILE A 12 -2.22 12.25 12.42
C ILE A 12 -2.96 13.00 11.32
N MET A 13 -3.18 12.32 10.20
CA MET A 13 -3.84 12.85 9.03
C MET A 13 -5.36 12.87 9.21
N LYS A 14 -5.91 11.86 9.90
CA LYS A 14 -7.35 11.76 10.14
C LYS A 14 -7.64 10.93 11.38
N ARG A 15 -8.59 11.44 12.17
CA ARG A 15 -9.32 10.65 13.17
C ARG A 15 -10.72 10.36 12.64
N THR A 16 -11.22 9.16 12.88
CA THR A 16 -12.58 8.78 12.54
C THR A 16 -13.05 7.67 13.46
N THR A 17 -14.35 7.46 13.49
CA THR A 17 -14.95 6.39 14.26
C THR A 17 -15.77 5.50 13.31
N VAL A 18 -15.71 4.19 13.52
CA VAL A 18 -16.55 3.21 12.82
C VAL A 18 -17.33 2.39 13.83
N LYS A 19 -18.59 2.12 13.52
CA LYS A 19 -19.44 1.23 14.33
C LYS A 19 -19.36 -0.18 13.75
N LYS A 20 -18.95 -1.14 14.57
CA LYS A 20 -18.93 -2.56 14.20
C LYS A 20 -20.36 -3.12 14.19
N ARG A 21 -20.52 -4.30 13.59
CA ARG A 21 -21.82 -5.00 13.50
C ARG A 21 -22.40 -5.36 14.87
N ASP A 22 -21.54 -5.66 15.84
CA ASP A 22 -21.93 -5.95 17.24
C ASP A 22 -22.32 -4.71 18.04
N GLY A 23 -22.31 -3.52 17.41
CA GLY A 23 -22.62 -2.25 18.04
C GLY A 23 -21.44 -1.58 18.74
N THR A 24 -20.30 -2.27 18.88
CA THR A 24 -19.09 -1.68 19.46
C THR A 24 -18.52 -0.60 18.55
N VAL A 25 -17.85 0.37 19.18
CA VAL A 25 -17.27 1.53 18.51
C VAL A 25 -15.77 1.34 18.40
N LEU A 26 -15.22 1.60 17.22
CA LEU A 26 -13.80 1.56 16.95
C LEU A 26 -13.33 2.95 16.54
N ASN A 27 -12.44 3.53 17.33
CA ASN A 27 -11.80 4.79 17.00
C ASN A 27 -10.51 4.52 16.22
N LEU A 28 -10.33 5.25 15.13
CA LEU A 28 -9.31 5.01 14.13
C LEU A 28 -8.47 6.26 13.90
N CYS A 29 -7.16 6.08 13.86
CA CYS A 29 -6.20 7.10 13.49
C CYS A 29 -5.46 6.68 12.23
N PHE A 30 -5.49 7.54 11.21
CA PHE A 30 -4.72 7.40 9.98
C PHE A 30 -3.55 8.39 10.00
N PHE A 31 -2.37 7.92 9.64
CA PHE A 31 -1.16 8.73 9.55
C PHE A 31 -0.22 8.19 8.48
N ASP A 32 0.69 9.05 8.02
CA ASP A 32 1.79 8.65 7.14
C ASP A 32 2.64 7.56 7.81
N LEU A 33 3.13 6.60 7.03
CA LEU A 33 4.01 5.54 7.51
C LEU A 33 5.30 6.14 8.09
N PRO A 34 5.55 5.98 9.40
CA PRO A 34 6.84 6.35 9.98
C PRO A 34 7.94 5.42 9.48
N LYS A 35 9.14 5.94 9.24
CA LYS A 35 10.25 5.17 8.65
C LYS A 35 10.68 3.98 9.51
N ASP A 36 10.63 4.14 10.83
CA ASP A 36 10.92 3.11 11.83
C ASP A 36 9.86 1.99 11.86
N ARG A 37 8.71 2.18 11.20
CA ARG A 37 7.60 1.22 11.14
C ARG A 37 7.51 0.48 9.79
N ILE A 38 8.47 0.63 8.89
CA ILE A 38 8.45 -0.01 7.56
C ILE A 38 8.40 -1.54 7.69
N GLU A 39 9.21 -2.14 8.57
CA GLU A 39 9.23 -3.61 8.71
C GLU A 39 7.93 -4.15 9.31
N ASP A 40 7.31 -3.43 10.26
CA ASP A 40 5.98 -3.76 10.77
C ASP A 40 4.94 -3.78 9.66
N LEU A 41 5.02 -2.82 8.74
CA LEU A 41 4.12 -2.76 7.61
C LEU A 41 4.40 -3.87 6.59
N VAL A 42 5.66 -4.19 6.31
CA VAL A 42 6.04 -5.33 5.47
C VAL A 42 5.40 -6.60 6.02
N GLU A 43 5.59 -6.89 7.31
CA GLU A 43 4.98 -8.05 7.95
C GLU A 43 3.45 -8.02 7.87
N PHE A 44 2.85 -6.86 8.12
CA PHE A 44 1.40 -6.67 8.00
C PHE A 44 0.88 -6.97 6.59
N GLN A 45 1.51 -6.43 5.54
CA GLN A 45 1.08 -6.63 4.16
C GLN A 45 1.35 -8.06 3.68
N MET A 46 2.48 -8.67 4.05
CA MET A 46 2.74 -10.08 3.75
C MET A 46 1.61 -10.98 4.31
N ASN A 47 1.19 -10.70 5.55
CA ASN A 47 0.17 -11.51 6.23
C ASN A 47 -1.27 -11.20 5.85
N ASN A 48 -1.60 -9.98 5.41
CA ASN A 48 -3.00 -9.55 5.23
C ASN A 48 -3.36 -9.19 3.78
N PHE A 49 -2.37 -8.99 2.91
CA PHE A 49 -2.56 -8.61 1.52
C PHE A 49 -1.97 -9.65 0.56
N VAL A 50 -0.65 -9.86 0.61
CA VAL A 50 0.07 -10.77 -0.30
C VAL A 50 -0.53 -12.17 -0.28
N ARG A 51 -0.90 -12.67 0.90
CA ARG A 51 -1.49 -14.01 1.03
C ARG A 51 -2.89 -14.17 0.41
N TYR A 52 -3.64 -13.08 0.21
CA TYR A 52 -5.08 -13.16 -0.10
C TYR A 52 -5.51 -12.42 -1.36
N GLU A 53 -4.77 -11.40 -1.78
CA GLU A 53 -5.12 -10.62 -2.97
C GLU A 53 -5.00 -11.48 -4.23
N LEU A 54 -5.91 -11.24 -5.17
CA LEU A 54 -6.17 -12.12 -6.31
C LEU A 54 -4.94 -12.28 -7.21
N THR A 55 -4.23 -11.21 -7.50
CA THR A 55 -3.04 -11.19 -8.35
C THR A 55 -1.93 -12.05 -7.78
N PHE A 56 -1.69 -11.95 -6.47
CA PHE A 56 -0.74 -12.84 -5.79
C PHE A 56 -1.17 -14.30 -5.83
N ARG A 57 -2.45 -14.57 -5.60
CA ARG A 57 -2.96 -15.95 -5.64
C ARG A 57 -2.85 -16.57 -7.03
N ILE A 58 -3.15 -15.82 -8.08
CA ILE A 58 -3.03 -16.29 -9.47
C ILE A 58 -1.56 -16.56 -9.85
N SER A 59 -0.62 -15.78 -9.32
CA SER A 59 0.80 -15.99 -9.62
C SER A 59 1.42 -17.22 -8.93
N GLY A 60 0.73 -17.76 -7.90
CA GLY A 60 1.23 -18.84 -7.04
C GLY A 60 2.21 -18.37 -5.96
N LEU A 61 2.42 -17.06 -5.83
CA LEU A 61 3.41 -16.49 -4.90
C LEU A 61 3.17 -16.87 -3.43
N PRO A 62 1.93 -16.85 -2.90
CA PRO A 62 1.66 -17.26 -1.51
C PRO A 62 2.00 -18.72 -1.20
N ASP A 63 2.11 -19.58 -2.22
CA ASP A 63 2.34 -21.02 -2.07
C ASP A 63 3.84 -21.39 -2.13
N SER A 64 4.73 -20.43 -2.43
CA SER A 64 6.18 -20.63 -2.48
C SER A 64 6.88 -19.83 -1.38
N LYS A 65 7.60 -20.54 -0.50
CA LYS A 65 8.40 -19.92 0.56
C LYS A 65 9.51 -19.04 0.00
N GLU A 66 10.18 -19.51 -1.04
CA GLU A 66 11.25 -18.78 -1.72
C GLU A 66 10.72 -17.50 -2.37
N ALA A 67 9.54 -17.58 -3.01
CA ALA A 67 8.90 -16.43 -3.63
C ALA A 67 8.44 -15.40 -2.61
N LEU A 68 7.92 -15.84 -1.46
CA LEU A 68 7.56 -14.95 -0.35
C LEU A 68 8.78 -14.20 0.21
N LEU A 69 9.92 -14.88 0.35
CA LEU A 69 11.16 -14.25 0.80
C LEU A 69 11.66 -13.21 -0.20
N GLU A 70 11.70 -13.57 -1.49
CA GLU A 70 12.06 -12.62 -2.55
C GLU A 70 11.12 -11.43 -2.60
N TYR A 71 9.81 -11.67 -2.52
CA TYR A 71 8.81 -10.61 -2.57
C TYR A 71 8.85 -9.71 -1.33
N ARG A 72 9.20 -10.24 -0.16
CA ARG A 72 9.38 -9.44 1.06
C ARG A 72 10.43 -8.34 0.85
N ASP A 73 11.55 -8.68 0.20
CA ASP A 73 12.62 -7.71 -0.09
C ASP A 73 12.16 -6.67 -1.11
N ILE A 74 11.43 -7.10 -2.15
CA ILE A 74 10.82 -6.19 -3.13
C ILE A 74 9.85 -5.23 -2.45
N LEU A 75 8.98 -5.74 -1.57
CA LEU A 75 8.00 -4.94 -0.84
C LEU A 75 8.66 -3.91 0.07
N ARG A 76 9.71 -4.33 0.81
CA ARG A 76 10.51 -3.42 1.64
C ARG A 76 11.10 -2.28 0.83
N ASN A 77 11.66 -2.59 -0.35
CA ASN A 77 12.21 -1.58 -1.26
C ASN A 77 11.13 -0.63 -1.78
N LYS A 78 9.96 -1.16 -2.17
CA LYS A 78 8.81 -0.36 -2.61
C LYS A 78 8.34 0.62 -1.53
N LEU A 79 8.18 0.15 -0.29
CA LEU A 79 7.74 0.97 0.83
C LEU A 79 8.78 2.00 1.29
N SER A 80 10.05 1.75 1.01
CA SER A 80 11.16 2.67 1.33
C SER A 80 11.42 3.71 0.23
N ASP A 81 10.79 3.56 -0.94
CA ASP A 81 11.01 4.46 -2.07
C ASP A 81 10.46 5.87 -1.76
N PRO A 82 11.22 6.95 -2.02
CA PRO A 82 10.76 8.32 -1.76
C PRO A 82 9.53 8.75 -2.57
N SER A 83 9.19 8.04 -3.65
CA SER A 83 7.98 8.25 -4.44
C SER A 83 6.76 7.49 -3.89
N ALA A 84 6.96 6.62 -2.89
CA ALA A 84 5.89 5.89 -2.24
C ALA A 84 5.29 6.72 -1.10
N PHE A 85 3.96 6.77 -1.08
CA PHE A 85 3.16 7.36 -0.02
C PHE A 85 2.33 6.24 0.57
N THR A 86 2.57 5.93 1.83
CA THR A 86 1.83 4.89 2.52
C THR A 86 1.17 5.44 3.76
N PHE A 87 -0.12 5.15 3.90
CA PHE A 87 -0.91 5.46 5.08
C PHE A 87 -1.11 4.19 5.88
N ILE A 88 -0.95 4.28 7.19
CA ILE A 88 -1.33 3.21 8.11
C ILE A 88 -2.48 3.69 8.99
N CYS A 89 -3.34 2.75 9.34
CA CYS A 89 -4.42 2.94 10.29
C CYS A 89 -4.11 2.14 11.55
N CYS A 90 -4.28 2.78 12.70
CA CYS A 90 -4.23 2.16 14.02
C CYS A 90 -5.52 2.45 14.79
N GLU A 91 -5.78 1.64 15.82
CA GLU A 91 -6.84 1.91 16.78
C GLU A 91 -6.39 2.97 17.80
N GLU A 92 -7.31 3.83 18.22
CA GLU A 92 -7.12 4.78 19.33
C GLU A 92 -7.98 4.36 20.53
N ARG A 93 -7.37 4.22 21.71
CA ARG A 93 -8.07 3.96 22.98
C ARG A 93 -7.55 4.91 24.04
N ASP A 94 -8.45 5.50 24.82
CA ASP A 94 -8.10 6.41 25.93
C ASP A 94 -7.13 7.54 25.49
N ASN A 95 -7.37 8.11 24.30
CA ASN A 95 -6.53 9.12 23.64
C ASN A 95 -5.09 8.66 23.31
N GLN A 96 -4.85 7.35 23.27
CA GLN A 96 -3.57 6.76 22.87
C GLN A 96 -3.74 5.93 21.59
N VAL A 97 -2.87 6.20 20.61
CA VAL A 97 -2.81 5.40 19.38
C VAL A 97 -2.07 4.11 19.68
N LEU A 98 -2.76 2.98 19.53
CA LEU A 98 -2.17 1.66 19.71
C LEU A 98 -1.16 1.37 18.58
N PRO A 99 -0.05 0.67 18.87
CA PRO A 99 0.99 0.46 17.87
C PRO A 99 0.56 -0.49 16.73
N LYS A 100 -0.46 -1.33 16.95
CA LYS A 100 -0.90 -2.34 15.98
C LYS A 100 -1.47 -1.70 14.70
N ILE A 101 -0.85 -1.98 13.56
CA ILE A 101 -1.38 -1.65 12.24
C ILE A 101 -2.61 -2.53 11.98
N ILE A 102 -3.74 -1.89 11.65
CA ILE A 102 -5.00 -2.58 11.33
C ILE A 102 -5.44 -2.38 9.89
N ALA A 103 -4.92 -1.36 9.20
CA ALA A 103 -5.07 -1.21 7.75
C ALA A 103 -3.92 -0.40 7.14
N SER A 104 -3.72 -0.53 5.83
CA SER A 104 -2.81 0.31 5.06
C SER A 104 -3.33 0.68 3.66
N ASP A 105 -2.87 1.81 3.13
CA ASP A 105 -2.84 2.12 1.68
C ASP A 105 -1.43 2.38 1.25
N SER A 106 -1.06 1.92 0.08
CA SER A 106 0.15 2.40 -0.58
C SER A 106 -0.21 2.97 -1.93
N MET A 107 0.41 4.10 -2.27
CA MET A 107 0.35 4.69 -3.59
C MET A 107 1.74 5.19 -3.98
N ARG A 108 1.97 5.35 -5.27
CA ARG A 108 3.22 5.85 -5.83
C ARG A 108 2.94 7.08 -6.69
N LEU A 109 3.72 8.13 -6.49
CA LEU A 109 3.69 9.31 -7.35
C LEU A 109 4.59 9.09 -8.56
N ILE A 110 3.98 9.10 -9.74
CA ILE A 110 4.66 9.02 -11.03
C ILE A 110 4.69 10.43 -11.62
N LYS A 111 5.85 10.86 -12.13
CA LYS A 111 5.99 12.13 -12.84
C LYS A 111 6.13 11.89 -14.34
N ARG A 112 5.59 12.80 -15.13
CA ARG A 112 5.70 12.75 -16.59
C ARG A 112 7.17 12.66 -17.01
N GLY A 113 7.49 11.66 -17.84
CA GLY A 113 8.84 11.48 -18.39
C GLY A 113 9.84 10.78 -17.47
N GLU A 114 9.49 10.49 -16.22
CA GLU A 114 10.29 9.58 -15.39
C GLU A 114 10.00 8.12 -15.82
N PRO A 115 11.03 7.26 -15.97
CA PRO A 115 10.83 5.85 -16.29
C PRO A 115 10.10 5.16 -15.13
N ASP A 116 9.19 4.24 -15.47
CA ASP A 116 8.60 3.40 -14.45
C ASP A 116 9.68 2.48 -13.86
N LYS A 117 9.79 2.48 -12.53
CA LYS A 117 10.76 1.67 -11.80
C LYS A 117 10.31 0.21 -11.71
N ASP A 118 9.01 -0.06 -11.82
CA ASP A 118 8.50 -1.42 -11.82
C ASP A 118 8.87 -2.14 -13.13
N ASP A 119 9.00 -1.41 -14.25
CA ASP A 119 9.51 -1.93 -15.53
C ASP A 119 11.01 -2.26 -15.49
N MET A 120 11.76 -1.70 -14.53
CA MET A 120 13.20 -1.91 -14.37
C MET A 120 13.55 -3.15 -13.52
N LEU A 121 12.55 -3.78 -12.89
CA LEU A 121 12.75 -5.02 -12.14
C LEU A 121 12.76 -6.22 -13.10
N THR A 122 13.93 -6.55 -13.65
CA THR A 122 14.06 -7.65 -14.63
C THR A 122 14.65 -8.93 -14.04
N ASN A 123 15.31 -8.86 -12.88
CA ASN A 123 16.12 -9.95 -12.34
C ASN A 123 15.43 -10.71 -11.20
N PHE A 124 14.17 -11.10 -11.43
CA PHE A 124 13.45 -11.97 -10.49
C PHE A 124 14.04 -13.38 -10.49
N LYS A 125 14.13 -14.00 -9.32
CA LYS A 125 14.69 -15.33 -9.11
C LYS A 125 13.62 -16.40 -9.31
N THR A 126 12.51 -16.28 -8.57
CA THR A 126 11.43 -17.28 -8.56
C THR A 126 10.46 -17.10 -9.72
N LYS A 127 9.82 -18.19 -10.15
CA LYS A 127 8.84 -18.14 -11.26
C LYS A 127 7.55 -17.46 -10.84
N GLU A 128 7.18 -17.56 -9.57
CA GLU A 128 5.96 -17.00 -8.99
C GLU A 128 6.04 -15.47 -8.93
N VAL A 129 7.19 -14.90 -8.52
CA VAL A 129 7.43 -13.46 -8.59
C VAL A 129 7.43 -12.98 -10.04
N LYS A 130 8.08 -13.70 -10.96
CA LYS A 130 8.01 -13.38 -12.41
C LYS A 130 6.57 -13.37 -12.92
N ASN A 131 5.77 -14.34 -12.52
CA ASN A 131 4.36 -14.43 -12.90
C ASN A 131 3.56 -13.25 -12.35
N TYR A 132 3.76 -12.88 -11.09
CA TYR A 132 3.10 -11.72 -10.47
C TYR A 132 3.37 -10.44 -11.27
N PHE A 133 4.65 -10.12 -11.54
CA PHE A 133 5.01 -8.92 -12.29
C PHE A 133 4.64 -8.99 -13.78
N ARG A 134 4.55 -10.18 -14.37
CA ARG A 134 3.97 -10.36 -15.71
C ARG A 134 2.50 -9.96 -15.72
N ILE A 135 1.69 -10.46 -14.78
CA ILE A 135 0.26 -10.14 -14.69
C ILE A 135 0.05 -8.63 -14.51
N LEU A 136 0.81 -7.99 -13.61
CA LEU A 136 0.73 -6.55 -13.41
C LEU A 136 1.07 -5.76 -14.68
N ARG A 137 2.12 -6.15 -15.38
CA ARG A 137 2.54 -5.51 -16.64
C ARG A 137 1.46 -5.65 -17.71
N ASP A 138 0.89 -6.85 -17.86
CA ASP A 138 -0.17 -7.11 -18.83
C ASP A 138 -1.40 -6.23 -18.54
N TRP A 139 -1.77 -6.06 -17.27
CA TRP A 139 -2.87 -5.16 -16.87
C TRP A 139 -2.53 -3.69 -17.08
N ASN A 140 -1.33 -3.25 -16.70
CA ASN A 140 -0.89 -1.86 -16.87
C ASN A 140 -0.79 -1.48 -18.36
N ASN A 141 -0.48 -2.42 -19.24
CA ASN A 141 -0.46 -2.21 -20.68
C ASN A 141 -1.85 -2.01 -21.31
N LEU A 142 -2.94 -2.36 -20.60
CA LEU A 142 -4.30 -2.06 -21.09
C LEU A 142 -4.58 -0.54 -21.06
N TYR A 143 -4.03 0.15 -20.06
CA TYR A 143 -4.14 1.60 -19.89
C TYR A 143 -2.80 2.17 -19.40
N PRO A 144 -1.81 2.33 -20.30
CA PRO A 144 -0.48 2.79 -19.90
C PRO A 144 -0.56 4.16 -19.23
N VAL A 145 0.09 4.30 -18.07
CA VAL A 145 0.14 5.57 -17.32
C VAL A 145 0.62 6.73 -18.21
N PRO A 146 1.66 6.60 -19.06
CA PRO A 146 2.07 7.69 -19.96
C PRO A 146 0.94 8.17 -20.89
N ASP A 147 0.13 7.25 -21.41
CA ASP A 147 -1.00 7.57 -22.29
C ASP A 147 -2.12 8.27 -21.53
N LEU A 148 -2.44 7.82 -20.31
CA LEU A 148 -3.39 8.48 -19.42
C LEU A 148 -2.93 9.91 -19.07
N MET A 149 -1.66 10.07 -18.70
CA MET A 149 -1.08 11.38 -18.37
C MET A 149 -1.04 12.32 -19.57
N LYS A 150 -0.80 11.81 -20.79
CA LYS A 150 -0.92 12.59 -22.02
C LYS A 150 -2.37 12.99 -22.29
N LYS A 151 -3.30 12.04 -22.27
CA LYS A 151 -4.72 12.25 -22.54
C LYS A 151 -5.35 13.31 -21.64
N TYR A 152 -5.03 13.28 -20.35
CA TYR A 152 -5.59 14.21 -19.36
C TYR A 152 -4.66 15.39 -19.03
N ASN A 153 -3.57 15.57 -19.78
CA ASN A 153 -2.57 16.62 -19.56
C ASN A 153 -2.06 16.71 -18.10
N LEU A 154 -1.72 15.55 -17.51
CA LEU A 154 -1.23 15.44 -16.14
C LEU A 154 0.29 15.45 -16.04
N GLU A 155 0.84 16.32 -15.19
CA GLU A 155 2.26 16.29 -14.80
C GLU A 155 2.58 15.16 -13.81
N TYR A 156 1.58 14.79 -13.00
CA TYR A 156 1.69 13.84 -11.91
C TYR A 156 0.55 12.81 -11.95
N PHE A 157 0.83 11.57 -11.58
CA PHE A 157 -0.14 10.50 -11.48
C PHE A 157 0.06 9.72 -10.18
N PHE A 158 -1.01 9.51 -9.41
CA PHE A 158 -0.98 8.66 -8.22
C PHE A 158 -1.42 7.25 -8.59
N ASP A 159 -0.49 6.31 -8.59
CA ASP A 159 -0.73 4.91 -8.86
C ASP A 159 -0.95 4.12 -7.57
N GLY A 160 -2.00 3.30 -7.52
CA GLY A 160 -2.39 2.55 -6.34
C GLY A 160 -1.58 1.25 -6.20
N GLN A 161 -0.84 1.09 -5.10
CA GLN A 161 0.03 -0.06 -4.86
C GLN A 161 -0.56 -1.10 -3.89
N GLY A 162 -1.83 -0.92 -3.49
CA GLY A 162 -2.59 -1.91 -2.73
C GLY A 162 -3.18 -1.38 -1.43
N THR A 163 -4.24 -2.04 -0.99
CA THR A 163 -4.93 -1.75 0.27
C THR A 163 -5.06 -3.03 1.08
N ALA A 164 -4.66 -2.97 2.35
CA ALA A 164 -4.72 -4.10 3.26
C ALA A 164 -5.56 -3.76 4.49
N VAL A 165 -6.33 -4.72 4.99
CA VAL A 165 -7.06 -4.61 6.27
C VAL A 165 -6.86 -5.90 7.03
N HIS A 166 -6.53 -5.79 8.31
CA HIS A 166 -6.39 -6.93 9.21
C HIS A 166 -7.67 -7.77 9.22
N HIS A 167 -7.55 -9.10 9.24
CA HIS A 167 -8.70 -10.01 9.16
C HIS A 167 -9.81 -9.69 10.17
N ASP A 168 -9.47 -9.52 11.45
CA ASP A 168 -10.41 -9.18 12.54
C ASP A 168 -11.15 -7.84 12.35
N TYR A 169 -10.67 -7.00 11.43
CA TYR A 169 -11.18 -5.66 11.18
C TYR A 169 -11.95 -5.56 9.85
N LYS A 170 -11.98 -6.63 9.05
CA LYS A 170 -12.73 -6.68 7.79
C LYS A 170 -14.23 -6.51 8.04
N GLY A 171 -14.92 -5.91 7.07
CA GLY A 171 -16.38 -5.68 7.15
C GLY A 171 -16.80 -4.48 8.01
N ASN A 172 -15.87 -3.76 8.64
CA ASN A 172 -16.15 -2.55 9.44
C ASN A 172 -16.02 -1.24 8.64
N GLY A 173 -15.95 -1.31 7.31
CA GLY A 173 -15.94 -0.12 6.44
C GLY A 173 -14.66 0.73 6.45
N ILE A 174 -13.59 0.31 7.14
CA ILE A 174 -12.34 1.09 7.33
C ILE A 174 -11.80 1.69 6.02
N VAL A 175 -11.81 0.93 4.93
CA VAL A 175 -11.28 1.37 3.62
C VAL A 175 -12.01 2.60 3.07
N TYR A 176 -13.31 2.76 3.35
CA TYR A 176 -14.08 3.93 2.89
C TYR A 176 -13.69 5.20 3.63
N HIS A 177 -13.12 5.09 4.82
CA HIS A 177 -12.65 6.24 5.57
C HIS A 177 -11.27 6.73 5.11
N LYS A 178 -10.60 5.97 4.24
CA LYS A 178 -9.27 6.26 3.70
C LYS A 178 -9.26 7.33 2.60
N MET A 179 -10.44 7.71 2.08
CA MET A 179 -10.66 8.51 0.87
C MET A 179 -10.30 10.01 0.99
N VAL A 180 -9.16 10.39 1.58
CA VAL A 180 -8.74 11.81 1.61
C VAL A 180 -7.68 12.13 0.54
N LEU A 181 -7.27 11.16 -0.29
CA LEU A 181 -6.21 11.34 -1.30
C LEU A 181 -6.52 10.75 -2.69
N ARG A 182 -7.77 10.41 -2.99
CA ARG A 182 -8.22 10.07 -4.35
C ARG A 182 -9.27 11.06 -4.81
#